data_AF-A0A7W1T2M6-F1
#
_entry.id   AF-A0A7W1T2M6-F1
#
_cell.length_a   1.000
_cell.length_b   1.000
_cell.length_c   1.000
_cell.angle_alpha   90.00
_cell.angle_beta   90.00
_cell.angle_gamma   90.00
#
_symmetry.space_group_name_H-M   'P 1'
#
loop_
_entity.id
_entity.type
_entity.pdbx_description
1 polymer ?
#
loop_
_entity_poly.entity_id
_entity_poly.type
_entity_poly.pdbx_seq_one_letter_code
_entity_poly.pdbx_strand_id
1 'polypeptide(L)' 'MAYPIKVCVVCSEEFELKPDKPGFANRCPDCSAEEAEQKSAAKRVADADERNAEREANESRREAMRNLLYRKDS' A
#
# COMPACT_ATOMS: atom_id res chain seq x y z
N MET A 1 -24.52 -21.55 -12.04
CA MET A 1 -23.55 -22.39 -11.30
C MET A 1 -23.27 -21.69 -9.99
N ALA A 2 -23.40 -22.38 -8.85
CA ALA A 2 -23.10 -21.78 -7.56
C ALA A 2 -21.59 -21.53 -7.45
N TYR A 3 -21.19 -20.33 -7.07
CA TYR A 3 -19.80 -20.01 -6.77
C TYR A 3 -19.43 -20.57 -5.39
N PRO A 4 -18.15 -20.85 -5.12
CA PRO A 4 -17.71 -21.25 -3.80
C PRO A 4 -17.99 -20.14 -2.78
N ILE A 5 -18.75 -20.49 -1.73
CA ILE A 5 -19.02 -19.61 -0.59
C ILE A 5 -17.80 -19.62 0.32
N LYS A 6 -17.32 -18.43 0.70
CA LYS A 6 -16.25 -18.26 1.69
C LYS A 6 -16.70 -17.31 2.78
N VAL A 7 -16.07 -17.43 3.95
CA VAL A 7 -16.27 -16.53 5.08
C VAL A 7 -15.24 -15.40 4.99
N CYS A 8 -15.70 -14.15 5.10
CA CYS A 8 -14.81 -13.00 5.16
C CYS A 8 -14.06 -12.96 6.49
N VAL A 9 -12.73 -12.76 6.47
CA VAL A 9 -11.92 -12.65 7.70
C VAL A 9 -12.16 -11.35 8.49
N VAL A 10 -12.83 -10.36 7.89
CA VAL A 10 -13.04 -9.03 8.49
C VAL A 10 -14.42 -8.92 9.15
N CYS A 11 -15.49 -9.15 8.40
CA CYS A 11 -16.87 -9.07 8.90
C CYS A 11 -17.48 -10.41 9.32
N SER A 12 -16.79 -11.54 9.07
CA SER A 12 -17.29 -12.90 9.33
C SER A 12 -18.56 -13.30 8.57
N GLU A 13 -18.90 -12.58 7.49
CA GLU A 13 -20.06 -12.88 6.64
C GLU A 13 -19.72 -13.85 5.49
N GLU A 14 -20.71 -14.63 5.07
CA GLU A 14 -20.61 -15.54 3.92
C GLU A 14 -20.77 -14.78 2.61
N PHE A 15 -19.84 -14.97 1.66
CA PHE A 15 -19.89 -14.31 0.36
C PHE A 15 -19.48 -15.23 -0.79
N GLU A 16 -19.98 -14.93 -1.99
CA GLU A 16 -19.66 -15.65 -3.21
C GLU A 16 -18.34 -15.17 -3.82
N LEU A 17 -17.32 -16.05 -3.90
CA LEU A 17 -16.05 -15.73 -4.52
C LEU A 17 -16.09 -16.02 -6.02
N LYS A 18 -16.03 -14.97 -6.85
CA LYS A 18 -15.89 -15.10 -8.31
C LYS A 18 -14.46 -15.53 -8.68
N PRO A 19 -14.27 -16.53 -9.57
CA PRO A 19 -12.97 -17.13 -9.88
C PRO A 19 -11.96 -16.20 -10.58
N ASP A 20 -12.42 -15.13 -11.24
CA ASP A 20 -11.56 -14.26 -12.05
C ASP A 20 -10.75 -13.21 -11.26
N LYS A 21 -10.79 -13.23 -9.91
CA LYS A 21 -10.09 -12.23 -9.09
C LYS A 21 -9.26 -12.87 -7.95
N PRO A 22 -7.97 -13.17 -8.18
CA PRO A 22 -7.11 -13.83 -7.19
C PRO A 22 -6.88 -13.01 -5.89
N GLY A 23 -7.18 -11.71 -5.90
CA GLY A 23 -6.98 -10.82 -4.74
C GLY A 23 -8.02 -10.92 -3.61
N PHE A 24 -9.19 -11.53 -3.83
CA PHE A 24 -10.30 -11.55 -2.85
C PHE A 24 -10.37 -12.84 -2.03
N ALA A 25 -9.29 -13.64 -2.01
CA ALA A 25 -9.34 -15.02 -1.52
C ALA A 25 -9.88 -15.16 -0.07
N ASN A 26 -9.79 -14.11 0.75
CA ASN A 26 -10.20 -14.09 2.17
C ASN A 26 -11.04 -12.86 2.58
N ARG A 27 -11.37 -11.94 1.66
CA ARG A 27 -12.07 -10.68 1.98
C ARG A 27 -13.26 -10.47 1.05
N CYS A 28 -14.39 -10.06 1.62
CA CYS A 28 -15.59 -9.69 0.87
C CYS A 28 -15.34 -8.40 0.05
N PRO A 29 -16.17 -8.15 -0.98
CA PRO A 29 -16.06 -6.94 -1.80
C PRO A 29 -16.19 -5.63 -0.99
N ASP A 30 -17.04 -5.60 0.04
CA ASP A 30 -17.27 -4.39 0.85
C ASP A 30 -16.04 -4.00 1.66
N CYS A 31 -15.51 -4.91 2.49
CA CYS A 31 -14.30 -4.63 3.28
C CYS A 31 -13.08 -4.32 2.40
N SER A 32 -12.99 -4.92 1.21
CA SER A 32 -11.90 -4.64 0.26
C SER A 32 -12.03 -3.26 -0.37
N ALA A 33 -13.26 -2.79 -0.63
CA ALA A 33 -13.53 -1.46 -1.13
C ALA A 33 -13.20 -0.39 -0.08
N GLU A 34 -13.59 -0.62 1.18
CA GLU A 34 -13.26 0.26 2.30
C GLU A 34 -11.75 0.40 2.50
N GLU A 35 -10.99 -0.71 2.47
CA GLU A 35 -9.53 -0.63 2.56
C GLU A 35 -8.89 0.10 1.38
N ALA A 36 -9.41 -0.07 0.17
CA ALA A 36 -8.90 0.64 -1.01
C ALA A 36 -9.15 2.15 -0.88
N GLU A 37 -10.33 2.52 -0.37
CA GLU A 37 -10.69 3.92 -0.11
C GLU A 37 -9.82 4.51 1.00
N GLN A 38 -9.62 3.79 2.12
CA GLN A 38 -8.74 4.20 3.22
C GLN A 38 -7.28 4.38 2.76
N LYS A 39 -6.74 3.46 1.95
CA LYS A 39 -5.39 3.60 1.38
C LYS A 39 -5.30 4.79 0.44
N SER A 40 -6.34 5.04 -0.34
CA SER A 40 -6.39 6.20 -1.23
C SER A 40 -6.49 7.51 -0.46
N ALA A 41 -7.23 7.53 0.65
CA ALA A 41 -7.35 8.67 1.54
C ALA A 41 -6.01 8.95 2.25
N ALA A 42 -5.36 7.93 2.81
CA ALA A 42 -4.03 8.06 3.42
C ALA A 42 -3.00 8.62 2.42
N LYS A 43 -3.04 8.18 1.15
CA LYS A 43 -2.15 8.70 0.10
C LYS A 43 -2.46 10.15 -0.31
N ARG A 44 -3.72 10.60 -0.18
CA ARG A 44 -4.13 11.98 -0.49
C ARG A 44 -3.74 12.97 0.61
N VAL A 45 -3.56 12.50 1.85
CA VAL A 45 -3.22 13.31 3.03
C VAL A 45 -1.71 13.44 3.25
N ALA A 46 -0.86 12.86 2.40
CA ALA A 46 0.56 13.22 2.37
C ALA A 46 0.69 14.67 1.91
N ASP A 47 0.76 15.56 2.91
CA ASP A 47 0.77 17.01 2.80
C ASP A 47 1.96 17.48 1.93
N ALA A 48 1.81 18.62 1.26
CA ALA A 48 2.86 19.13 0.40
C ALA A 48 4.17 19.38 1.17
N ASP A 49 4.06 19.74 2.45
CA ASP A 49 5.20 19.89 3.37
C ASP A 49 5.87 18.54 3.68
N GLU A 50 5.08 17.50 3.93
CA GLU A 50 5.61 16.15 4.21
C GLU A 50 6.38 15.61 2.99
N ARG A 51 5.85 15.82 1.78
CA ARG A 51 6.55 15.47 0.54
C ARG A 51 7.83 16.28 0.33
N ASN A 52 7.89 17.53 0.79
CA ASN A 52 9.10 18.34 0.68
C ASN A 52 10.17 17.85 1.67
N ALA A 53 9.78 17.64 2.92
CA ALA A 53 10.65 17.09 3.97
C ALA A 53 11.23 15.72 3.58
N GLU A 54 10.42 14.83 2.98
CA GLU A 54 10.89 13.55 2.45
C GLU A 54 11.91 13.70 1.32
N ARG A 55 11.77 14.72 0.47
CA ARG A 55 12.71 14.98 -0.64
C ARG A 55 14.06 15.49 -0.11
N GLU A 56 14.04 16.43 0.84
CA GLU A 56 15.25 16.98 1.46
C GLU A 56 16.03 15.91 2.26
N ALA A 57 15.31 15.05 3.00
CA ALA A 57 15.91 13.92 3.72
C ALA A 57 16.52 12.87 2.76
N ASN A 58 15.89 12.64 1.60
CA ASN A 58 16.41 11.69 0.61
C ASN A 58 17.63 12.27 -0.14
N GLU A 59 17.63 13.58 -0.42
CA GLU A 59 18.78 14.26 -1.04
C GLU A 59 20.02 14.22 -0.14
N SER A 60 19.88 14.57 1.13
CA SER A 60 20.99 14.49 2.11
C SER A 60 21.53 13.06 2.26
N ARG A 61 20.66 12.04 2.26
CA ARG A 61 21.07 10.63 2.26
C ARG A 61 21.83 10.25 0.99
N ARG A 62 21.37 10.68 -0.18
CA ARG A 62 22.04 10.42 -1.47
C ARG A 62 23.39 11.10 -1.52
N GLU A 63 23.50 12.33 -1.03
CA GLU A 63 24.77 13.07 -0.97
C GLU A 63 25.77 12.40 -0.02
N ALA A 64 25.32 11.97 1.17
CA ALA A 64 26.17 11.24 2.11
C ALA A 64 26.69 9.93 1.50
N MET A 65 25.83 9.16 0.83
CA MET A 65 26.24 7.95 0.11
C MET A 65 27.21 8.24 -1.03
N ARG A 66 26.96 9.30 -1.81
CA ARG A 66 27.86 9.72 -2.90
C ARG A 66 29.23 10.11 -2.35
N ASN A 67 29.27 10.87 -1.26
CA ASN A 67 30.51 11.27 -0.61
C ASN A 67 31.27 10.05 -0.07
N LEU A 68 30.61 9.05 0.51
CA LEU A 68 31.29 7.82 0.95
C LEU A 68 31.85 6.99 -0.22
N LEU A 69 31.13 6.92 -1.35
CA LEU A 69 31.56 6.12 -2.51
C LEU A 69 32.63 6.80 -3.37
N TYR A 70 32.57 8.14 -3.50
CA TYR A 70 33.40 8.91 -4.41
C TYR A 70 34.41 9.82 -3.71
N ARG A 71 34.41 9.91 -2.37
CA ARG A 71 35.58 10.44 -1.68
C ARG A 71 36.72 9.45 -1.84
N LYS A 72 37.71 9.93 -2.55
CA LYS A 72 38.99 9.29 -2.78
C LYS A 72 39.80 9.42 -1.48
N ASP A 73 39.37 8.75 -0.41
CA ASP A 73 40.18 8.54 0.80
C ASP A 73 41.21 7.42 0.57
N SER A 74 41.83 7.40 -0.61
CA SER A 74 42.97 6.55 -0.98
C SER A 74 43.99 7.33 -1.78
#